data_AF-A0A183HMR1-F1
#
_entry.id   AF-A0A183HMR1-F1
#
_cell.length_a   1.000
_cell.length_b   1.000
_cell.length_c   1.000
_cell.angle_alpha   90.00
_cell.angle_beta   90.00
_cell.angle_gamma   90.00
#
_symmetry.space_group_name_H-M   'P 1'
#
loop_
_entity.id
_entity.type
_entity.pdbx_description
1 polymer ?
#
loop_
_entity_poly.entity_id
_entity_poly.type
_entity_poly.pdbx_seq_one_letter_code
_entity_poly.pdbx_strand_id
1 'polypeptide(L)'
;MSFLLLKPSIDIQNVPEIYKLLLSSSTQYYNKERHWCLRLILDSLIEPNDYNILQKRYGIKLLLSLFGSVIADQETKKFILLSLRAVLQHRSVANDLYVRQNLQSWIVLTLQNKMLTRWECVFLCQLFITLITHIKELYCTDLNDDAMESNWRKTITYKTCRMLGNK
;
A
#
# COMPACT_ATOMS: atom_id res chain seq x y z
N MET A 1 11.41 -18.25 -16.94
CA MET A 1 12.88 -18.04 -17.06
C MET A 1 13.29 -17.32 -18.34
N SER A 2 12.58 -17.48 -19.47
CA SER A 2 12.84 -16.75 -20.74
C SER A 2 12.75 -15.21 -20.65
N PHE A 3 12.30 -14.68 -19.52
CA PHE A 3 12.10 -13.26 -19.26
C PHE A 3 13.39 -12.47 -18.95
N LEU A 4 14.35 -13.07 -18.24
CA LEU A 4 15.65 -12.44 -17.98
C LEU A 4 16.49 -12.28 -19.27
N LEU A 5 16.11 -13.00 -20.33
CA LEU A 5 16.78 -13.00 -21.63
C LEU A 5 16.09 -12.09 -22.66
N LEU A 6 14.97 -11.45 -22.32
CA LEU A 6 14.20 -10.60 -23.25
C LEU A 6 14.87 -9.25 -23.51
N LYS A 7 15.75 -8.80 -22.62
CA LYS A 7 16.55 -7.59 -22.81
C LYS A 7 18.04 -7.91 -22.62
N PRO A 8 18.94 -7.35 -23.45
CA PRO A 8 20.38 -7.58 -23.34
C PRO A 8 21.01 -6.93 -22.11
N SER A 9 20.29 -6.04 -21.41
CA SER A 9 20.74 -5.38 -20.19
C SER A 9 19.67 -5.48 -19.10
N ILE A 10 20.07 -5.92 -17.91
CA ILE A 10 19.22 -5.94 -16.71
C ILE A 10 19.33 -4.59 -16.03
N ASP A 11 18.25 -3.82 -16.05
CA ASP A 11 18.17 -2.56 -15.32
C ASP A 11 17.81 -2.84 -13.85
N ILE A 12 18.80 -2.80 -12.97
CA ILE A 12 18.64 -3.05 -11.52
C ILE A 12 17.85 -1.92 -10.85
N GLN A 13 17.74 -0.75 -11.49
CA GLN A 13 17.01 0.40 -10.98
C GLN A 13 15.49 0.33 -11.25
N ASN A 14 15.04 -0.67 -12.01
CA ASN A 14 13.66 -0.89 -12.40
C ASN A 14 13.29 -2.35 -12.11
N VAL A 15 12.21 -2.60 -11.39
CA VAL A 15 11.80 -3.99 -11.18
C VAL A 15 11.28 -4.56 -12.52
N PRO A 16 11.96 -5.56 -13.12
CA PRO A 16 11.62 -6.00 -14.46
C PRO A 16 10.24 -6.67 -14.47
N GLU A 17 9.32 -6.07 -15.21
CA GLU A 17 7.97 -6.57 -15.55
C GLU A 17 7.14 -7.15 -14.42
N ILE A 18 7.22 -6.53 -13.24
CA ILE A 18 6.27 -6.66 -12.13
C ILE A 18 4.83 -6.75 -12.62
N TYR A 19 4.43 -5.86 -13.53
CA TYR A 19 3.06 -5.80 -14.04
C TYR A 19 2.64 -7.05 -14.81
N LYS A 20 3.55 -7.61 -15.62
CA LYS A 20 3.25 -8.76 -16.46
C LYS A 20 3.07 -10.03 -15.63
N LEU A 21 3.80 -10.13 -14.52
CA LEU A 21 3.67 -11.26 -13.57
C LEU A 21 2.48 -11.07 -12.62
N LEU A 22 2.28 -9.85 -12.09
CA LEU A 22 1.13 -9.55 -11.22
C LEU A 22 -0.21 -9.67 -11.92
N LEU A 23 -0.27 -9.30 -13.20
CA LEU A 23 -1.47 -9.32 -14.04
C LEU A 23 -1.36 -10.40 -15.13
N SER A 24 -0.67 -11.50 -14.82
CA SER A 24 -0.45 -12.59 -15.78
C SER A 24 -1.77 -13.11 -16.34
N SER A 25 -1.85 -13.22 -17.66
CA SER A 25 -2.94 -13.83 -18.40
C SER A 25 -2.75 -15.34 -18.62
N SER A 26 -1.76 -15.95 -17.96
CA SER A 26 -1.50 -17.39 -18.03
C SER A 26 -2.71 -18.19 -17.58
N THR A 27 -3.25 -19.06 -18.43
CA THR A 27 -4.48 -19.81 -18.12
C THR A 27 -4.30 -20.87 -17.03
N GLN A 28 -3.05 -21.30 -16.78
CA GLN A 28 -2.74 -22.40 -15.85
C GLN A 28 -2.07 -21.94 -14.54
N TYR A 29 -1.23 -20.91 -14.59
CA TYR A 29 -0.34 -20.56 -13.47
C TYR A 29 -0.48 -19.13 -12.95
N TYR A 30 -1.47 -18.36 -13.43
CA TYR A 30 -1.66 -16.96 -13.07
C TYR A 30 -1.64 -16.69 -11.55
N ASN A 31 -2.30 -17.54 -10.74
CA ASN A 31 -2.30 -17.38 -9.28
C ASN A 31 -0.90 -17.57 -8.68
N LYS A 32 -0.21 -18.65 -9.05
CA LYS A 32 1.11 -18.96 -8.51
C LYS A 32 2.14 -17.88 -8.88
N GLU A 33 2.12 -17.41 -10.13
CA GLU A 33 3.00 -16.35 -10.60
C GLU A 33 2.77 -15.04 -9.84
N ARG A 34 1.50 -14.69 -9.62
CA ARG A 34 1.11 -13.51 -8.88
C ARG A 34 1.50 -13.60 -7.40
N HIS A 35 1.21 -14.71 -6.72
CA HIS A 35 1.59 -14.90 -5.32
C HIS A 35 3.10 -14.86 -5.14
N TRP A 36 3.84 -15.49 -6.06
CA TRP A 36 5.30 -15.43 -6.08
C TRP A 36 5.81 -14.00 -6.26
N CYS A 37 5.23 -13.25 -7.20
CA CYS A 37 5.59 -11.85 -7.42
C CYS A 37 5.27 -10.97 -6.20
N LEU A 38 4.10 -11.12 -5.59
CA LEU A 38 3.72 -10.39 -4.38
C LEU A 38 4.61 -10.73 -3.19
N ARG A 39 5.00 -12.00 -3.04
CA ARG A 39 5.96 -12.41 -2.02
C ARG A 39 7.32 -11.79 -2.25
N LEU A 40 7.82 -11.77 -3.49
CA LEU A 40 9.07 -11.09 -3.82
C LEU A 40 9.01 -9.59 -3.52
N ILE A 41 7.91 -8.91 -3.85
CA ILE A 41 7.73 -7.50 -3.51
C ILE A 41 7.80 -7.32 -1.99
N LEU A 42 7.05 -8.12 -1.24
CA LEU A 42 7.07 -8.09 0.23
C LEU A 42 8.48 -8.28 0.79
N ASP A 43 9.19 -9.31 0.34
CA ASP A 43 10.53 -9.66 0.81
C ASP A 43 11.58 -8.61 0.40
N SER A 44 11.31 -7.82 -0.65
CA SER A 44 12.19 -6.75 -1.12
C SER A 44 12.03 -5.41 -0.39
N LEU A 45 10.98 -5.24 0.42
CA LEU A 45 10.69 -3.97 1.11
C LEU A 45 11.38 -3.93 2.49
N ILE A 46 12.70 -3.85 2.50
CA ILE A 46 13.53 -3.91 3.72
C ILE A 46 13.98 -2.52 4.16
N GLU A 47 14.34 -1.68 3.20
CA GLU A 47 14.82 -0.32 3.41
C GLU A 47 13.83 0.72 2.85
N PRO A 48 13.84 1.96 3.38
CA PRO A 48 13.02 3.04 2.83
C PRO A 48 13.28 3.34 1.35
N ASN A 49 14.48 3.04 0.85
CA ASN A 49 14.81 3.25 -0.56
C ASN A 49 14.16 2.21 -1.50
N ASP A 50 13.87 1.01 -1.01
CA ASP A 50 13.18 -0.04 -1.78
C ASP A 50 11.78 0.41 -2.19
N TYR A 51 11.12 1.16 -1.31
CA TYR A 51 9.87 1.84 -1.63
C TYR A 51 10.00 2.80 -2.83
N ASN A 52 11.09 3.56 -2.92
CA ASN A 52 11.30 4.48 -4.06
C ASN A 52 11.43 3.71 -5.37
N ILE A 53 12.12 2.57 -5.36
CA ILE A 53 12.25 1.69 -6.52
C ILE A 53 10.87 1.16 -6.94
N LEU A 54 10.07 0.70 -5.96
CA LEU A 54 8.69 0.26 -6.21
C LEU A 54 7.81 1.39 -6.78
N GLN A 55 8.00 2.62 -6.32
CA GLN A 55 7.23 3.78 -6.77
C GLN A 55 7.58 4.29 -8.17
N LYS A 56 8.80 4.02 -8.69
CA LYS A 56 9.13 4.35 -10.10
C LYS A 56 8.14 3.73 -11.10
N ARG A 57 7.45 2.67 -10.68
CA ARG A 57 6.40 1.97 -11.44
C ARG A 57 5.07 1.98 -10.67
N TYR A 58 4.75 3.04 -9.94
CA TYR A 58 3.45 3.19 -9.26
C TYR A 58 3.03 1.95 -8.44
N GLY A 59 3.99 1.23 -7.85
CA GLY A 59 3.74 -0.12 -7.34
C GLY A 59 2.68 -0.15 -6.26
N ILE A 60 2.65 0.85 -5.37
CA ILE A 60 1.60 0.95 -4.36
C ILE A 60 0.22 1.14 -5.00
N LYS A 61 0.06 2.06 -5.95
CA LYS A 61 -1.24 2.24 -6.63
C LYS A 61 -1.71 0.96 -7.31
N LEU A 62 -0.78 0.20 -7.90
CA LEU A 62 -1.08 -1.08 -8.49
C LEU A 62 -1.55 -2.09 -7.44
N LEU A 63 -0.87 -2.20 -6.30
CA LEU A 63 -1.29 -3.08 -5.20
C LEU A 63 -2.67 -2.69 -4.65
N LEU A 64 -2.93 -1.39 -4.46
CA LEU A 64 -4.22 -0.88 -3.99
C LEU A 64 -5.35 -1.19 -4.99
N SER A 65 -5.08 -1.06 -6.29
CA SER A 65 -6.03 -1.41 -7.36
C SER A 65 -6.27 -2.92 -7.44
N LEU A 66 -5.22 -3.73 -7.33
CA LEU A 66 -5.31 -5.18 -7.35
C LEU A 66 -6.15 -5.71 -6.19
N PHE A 67 -6.01 -5.14 -4.99
CA PHE A 67 -6.76 -5.58 -3.80
C PHE A 67 -8.28 -5.56 -4.00
N GLY A 68 -8.81 -4.52 -4.66
CA GLY A 68 -10.24 -4.36 -4.93
C GLY A 68 -10.73 -5.12 -6.17
N SER A 69 -9.84 -5.74 -6.93
CA SER A 69 -10.18 -6.42 -8.16
C SER A 69 -10.80 -7.80 -7.92
N VAL A 70 -11.62 -8.27 -8.87
CA VAL A 70 -12.25 -9.59 -8.82
C VAL A 70 -11.23 -10.74 -8.90
N ILE A 71 -10.05 -10.46 -9.47
CA ILE A 71 -9.00 -11.46 -9.57
C ILE A 71 -8.29 -11.70 -8.24
N ALA A 72 -8.36 -10.77 -7.26
CA ALA A 72 -7.68 -10.90 -5.98
C ALA A 72 -8.32 -11.95 -5.07
N ASP A 73 -7.64 -13.08 -4.95
CA ASP A 73 -7.95 -14.10 -3.96
C ASP A 73 -7.47 -13.70 -2.56
N GLN A 74 -7.86 -14.47 -1.56
CA GLN A 74 -7.55 -14.16 -0.15
C GLN A 74 -6.04 -14.09 0.11
N GLU A 75 -5.25 -14.92 -0.55
CA GLU A 75 -3.80 -14.91 -0.41
C GLU A 75 -3.17 -13.67 -1.07
N THR A 76 -3.65 -13.25 -2.25
CA THR A 76 -3.25 -11.98 -2.88
C THR A 76 -3.53 -10.80 -1.96
N LYS A 77 -4.75 -10.71 -1.42
CA LYS A 77 -5.15 -9.64 -0.50
C LYS A 77 -4.26 -9.62 0.74
N LYS A 78 -3.95 -10.79 1.30
CA LYS A 78 -3.03 -10.95 2.44
C LYS A 78 -1.64 -10.39 2.09
N PHE A 79 -1.03 -10.77 0.97
CA PHE A 79 0.29 -10.26 0.61
C PHE A 79 0.31 -8.75 0.36
N ILE A 80 -0.76 -8.19 -0.24
CA ILE A 80 -0.89 -6.74 -0.42
C ILE A 80 -0.90 -6.03 0.93
N LEU A 81 -1.73 -6.49 1.88
CA LEU A 81 -1.82 -5.90 3.21
C LEU A 81 -0.48 -6.00 3.97
N LEU A 82 0.21 -7.14 3.86
CA LEU A 82 1.54 -7.33 4.43
C LEU A 82 2.58 -6.39 3.79
N SER A 83 2.51 -6.19 2.48
CA SER A 83 3.40 -5.26 1.76
C SER A 83 3.17 -3.82 2.24
N LEU A 84 1.91 -3.39 2.38
CA LEU A 84 1.58 -2.08 2.93
C LEU A 84 2.11 -1.90 4.35
N ARG A 85 2.04 -2.95 5.18
CA ARG A 85 2.60 -2.94 6.53
C ARG A 85 4.12 -2.80 6.52
N ALA A 86 4.82 -3.52 5.64
CA ALA A 86 6.28 -3.43 5.51
C ALA A 86 6.70 -2.00 5.12
N VAL A 87 6.02 -1.39 4.15
CA VAL A 87 6.29 0.01 3.79
C VAL A 87 6.02 0.96 4.96
N LEU A 88 4.90 0.79 5.65
CA LEU A 88 4.52 1.66 6.78
C LEU A 88 5.43 1.52 8.01
N GLN A 89 6.22 0.45 8.10
CA GLN A 89 7.27 0.33 9.13
C GLN A 89 8.31 1.45 9.03
N HIS A 90 8.49 2.03 7.83
CA HIS A 90 9.39 3.15 7.60
C HIS A 90 8.65 4.49 7.74
N ARG A 91 8.86 5.18 8.86
CA ARG A 91 8.21 6.47 9.15
C ARG A 91 8.44 7.53 8.06
N SER A 92 9.62 7.54 7.42
CA SER A 92 9.97 8.47 6.34
C SER A 92 9.05 8.37 5.12
N VAL A 93 8.42 7.21 4.91
CA VAL A 93 7.53 6.94 3.78
C VAL A 93 6.06 7.27 4.10
N ALA A 94 5.71 7.39 5.38
CA ALA A 94 4.33 7.61 5.81
C ALA A 94 3.70 8.87 5.20
N ASN A 95 4.44 9.98 5.12
CA ASN A 95 3.96 11.23 4.52
C ASN A 95 3.61 11.05 3.02
N ASP A 96 4.43 10.30 2.29
CA ASP A 96 4.16 10.00 0.89
C ASP A 96 2.88 9.15 0.73
N LEU A 97 2.77 8.08 1.52
CA LEU A 97 1.59 7.23 1.53
C LEU A 97 0.31 8.00 1.86
N TYR A 98 0.40 8.94 2.81
CA TYR A 98 -0.73 9.77 3.19
C TYR A 98 -1.10 10.77 2.08
N VAL A 99 -0.14 11.57 1.61
CA VAL A 99 -0.42 12.68 0.71
C VAL A 99 -0.54 12.23 -0.76
N ARG A 100 0.47 11.54 -1.30
CA ARG A 100 0.53 11.26 -2.74
C ARG A 100 -0.22 9.98 -3.12
N GLN A 101 -0.23 8.98 -2.24
CA GLN A 101 -0.94 7.72 -2.49
C GLN A 101 -2.37 7.72 -1.94
N ASN A 102 -2.74 8.72 -1.14
CA ASN A 102 -4.06 8.89 -0.55
C ASN A 102 -4.55 7.64 0.21
N LEU A 103 -3.63 6.98 0.92
CA LEU A 103 -3.84 5.66 1.54
C LEU A 103 -5.00 5.68 2.56
N GLN A 104 -5.15 6.78 3.32
CA GLN A 104 -6.26 6.95 4.26
C GLN A 104 -7.63 6.83 3.60
N SER A 105 -7.82 7.45 2.43
CA SER A 105 -9.10 7.41 1.72
C SER A 105 -9.34 6.02 1.16
N TRP A 106 -8.31 5.37 0.63
CA TRP A 106 -8.40 4.01 0.16
C TRP A 106 -8.79 3.04 1.28
N ILE A 107 -8.19 3.15 2.48
CA ILE A 107 -8.54 2.29 3.63
C ILE A 107 -10.02 2.47 4.01
N VAL A 108 -10.48 3.72 4.14
CA VAL A 108 -11.88 4.02 4.51
C VAL A 108 -12.85 3.46 3.49
N LEU A 109 -12.60 3.66 2.19
CA LEU A 109 -13.44 3.12 1.12
C LEU A 109 -13.42 1.59 1.10
N THR A 110 -12.26 0.99 1.36
CA THR A 110 -12.11 -0.46 1.39
C THR A 110 -12.91 -1.05 2.55
N LEU A 111 -12.86 -0.44 3.74
CA LEU A 111 -13.63 -0.87 4.92
C LEU A 111 -15.15 -0.82 4.72
N GLN A 112 -15.65 0.00 3.79
CA GLN A 112 -17.08 0.04 3.44
C GLN A 112 -17.51 -1.15 2.58
N ASN A 113 -16.57 -1.92 2.02
CA ASN A 113 -16.88 -3.08 1.21
C ASN A 113 -17.40 -4.26 2.06
N LYS A 114 -18.63 -4.71 1.78
CA LYS A 114 -19.29 -5.81 2.50
C LYS A 114 -18.62 -7.17 2.33
N MET A 115 -17.73 -7.33 1.34
CA MET A 115 -17.08 -8.60 1.04
C MET A 115 -15.76 -8.82 1.81
N LEU A 116 -15.41 -7.92 2.73
CA LEU A 116 -14.22 -8.07 3.57
C LEU A 116 -14.42 -9.10 4.68
N THR A 117 -13.38 -9.87 4.93
CA THR A 117 -13.29 -10.75 6.09
C THR A 117 -13.02 -9.93 7.36
N ARG A 118 -13.40 -10.48 8.52
CA ARG A 118 -13.11 -9.85 9.83
C ARG A 118 -11.62 -9.57 10.03
N TRP A 119 -10.76 -10.49 9.55
CA TRP A 119 -9.32 -10.33 9.64
C TRP A 119 -8.82 -9.13 8.83
N GLU A 120 -9.29 -8.98 7.58
CA GLU A 120 -8.93 -7.84 6.73
C GLU A 120 -9.39 -6.50 7.34
N CYS A 121 -10.60 -6.45 7.92
CA CYS A 121 -11.09 -5.24 8.60
C CYS A 121 -10.19 -4.85 9.77
N VAL A 122 -9.84 -5.79 10.65
CA VAL A 122 -8.95 -5.52 11.79
C VAL A 122 -7.57 -5.08 11.31
N PHE A 123 -7.03 -5.74 10.28
CA PHE A 123 -5.72 -5.40 9.73
C PHE A 123 -5.71 -4.00 9.10
N LEU A 124 -6.76 -3.64 8.34
CA LEU A 124 -6.91 -2.30 7.76
C LEU A 124 -7.04 -1.22 8.83
N CYS A 125 -7.79 -1.47 9.90
CA CYS A 125 -7.86 -0.56 11.05
C CYS A 125 -6.49 -0.38 11.72
N GLN A 126 -5.72 -1.46 11.89
CA GLN A 126 -4.37 -1.39 12.44
C GLN A 126 -3.43 -0.58 11.53
N LEU A 127 -3.49 -0.80 10.20
CA LEU A 127 -2.74 -0.01 9.22
C LEU A 127 -3.11 1.47 9.30
N PHE A 128 -4.41 1.78 9.41
CA PHE A 128 -4.88 3.15 9.53
C PHE A 128 -4.35 3.83 10.79
N ILE A 129 -4.44 3.19 11.94
CA ILE A 129 -3.89 3.72 13.20
C ILE A 129 -2.38 3.94 13.10
N THR A 130 -1.65 3.00 12.49
CA THR A 130 -0.20 3.10 12.30
C THR A 130 0.15 4.29 11.41
N LEU A 131 -0.55 4.45 10.28
CA LEU A 131 -0.38 5.59 9.36
C LEU A 131 -0.61 6.92 10.09
N ILE A 132 -1.72 7.06 10.81
CA ILE A 132 -2.06 8.31 11.51
C ILE A 132 -1.05 8.59 12.64
N THR A 133 -0.59 7.57 13.36
CA THR A 133 0.45 7.71 14.39
C THR A 133 1.73 8.26 13.78
N HIS A 134 2.24 7.65 12.70
CA HIS A 134 3.46 8.14 12.06
C HIS A 134 3.33 9.56 11.50
N ILE A 135 2.17 9.88 10.93
CA ILE A 135 1.88 11.25 10.46
C ILE A 135 1.86 12.25 11.62
N LYS A 136 1.17 11.92 12.73
CA LYS A 136 1.15 12.76 13.92
C LYS A 136 2.57 13.01 14.42
N GLU A 137 3.37 11.96 14.52
CA GLU A 137 4.72 12.07 15.02
C GLU A 137 5.61 12.94 14.13
N LEU A 138 5.51 12.83 12.79
CA LEU A 138 6.22 13.71 11.87
C LEU A 138 5.88 15.18 12.13
N TYR A 139 4.59 15.51 12.24
CA TYR A 139 4.15 16.89 12.51
C TYR A 139 4.48 17.38 13.92
N CYS A 140 4.48 16.51 14.94
CA CYS A 140 4.89 16.88 16.31
C CYS A 140 6.40 17.11 16.43
N THR A 141 7.21 16.44 15.61
CA THR A 141 8.67 16.66 15.62
C THR A 141 9.03 18.04 15.05
N ASP A 142 8.18 18.57 14.16
CA ASP A 142 8.39 19.87 13.52
C ASP A 142 7.90 21.07 14.37
N LEU A 143 7.04 20.89 15.39
CA LEU A 143 6.40 22.00 16.10
C LEU A 143 6.09 21.71 17.59
N ASN A 144 6.65 22.54 18.46
CA ASN A 144 6.42 22.59 19.91
C ASN A 144 5.12 23.35 20.29
N ASP A 145 4.04 23.22 19.51
CA ASP A 145 2.86 24.11 19.64
C ASP A 145 1.51 23.36 19.66
N ASP A 146 0.92 23.27 20.86
CA ASP A 146 -0.33 22.57 21.18
C ASP A 146 -1.55 23.05 20.36
N ALA A 147 -1.50 24.27 19.83
CA ALA A 147 -2.56 24.86 19.02
C ALA A 147 -2.76 24.13 17.68
N MET A 148 -1.68 23.63 17.08
CA MET A 148 -1.75 22.88 15.81
C MET A 148 -2.18 21.43 16.04
N GLU A 149 -2.00 20.88 17.26
CA GLU A 149 -2.49 19.54 17.61
C GLU A 149 -4.02 19.46 17.50
N SER A 150 -4.69 20.49 17.99
CA SER A 150 -6.14 20.67 17.87
C SER A 150 -6.57 20.80 16.40
N ASN A 151 -5.79 21.51 15.58
CA ASN A 151 -6.14 21.78 14.19
C ASN A 151 -5.96 20.56 13.27
N TRP A 152 -4.89 19.76 13.44
CA TRP A 152 -4.75 18.52 12.67
C TRP A 152 -5.78 17.47 13.10
N ARG A 153 -6.09 17.35 14.40
CA ARG A 153 -7.16 16.46 14.87
C ARG A 153 -8.48 16.83 14.24
N LYS A 154 -8.81 18.13 14.19
CA LYS A 154 -10.00 18.65 13.49
C LYS A 154 -9.94 18.35 11.99
N THR A 155 -8.79 18.50 11.34
CA THR A 155 -8.62 18.26 9.90
C THR A 155 -8.76 16.78 9.54
N ILE A 156 -8.16 15.88 10.30
CA ILE A 156 -8.28 14.43 10.10
C ILE A 156 -9.69 13.97 10.43
N THR A 157 -10.26 14.41 11.55
CA THR A 157 -11.64 14.08 11.91
C THR A 157 -12.61 14.60 10.85
N TYR A 158 -12.46 15.85 10.41
CA TYR A 158 -13.27 16.44 9.34
C TYR A 158 -13.14 15.67 8.03
N LYS A 159 -11.92 15.38 7.57
CA LYS A 159 -11.71 14.59 6.34
C LYS A 159 -12.29 13.19 6.47
N THR A 160 -12.11 12.54 7.62
CA THR A 160 -12.60 11.17 7.88
C THR A 160 -14.12 11.14 7.99
N CYS A 161 -14.73 12.07 8.72
CA CYS A 161 -16.19 12.23 8.82
C CYS A 161 -16.82 12.61 7.49
N ARG A 162 -16.17 13.46 6.67
CA ARG A 162 -16.63 13.78 5.32
C ARG A 162 -16.57 12.57 4.38
N MET A 163 -15.55 11.71 4.52
CA MET A 163 -15.44 10.46 3.74
C MET A 163 -16.45 9.39 4.20
N LEU A 164 -16.85 9.40 5.47
CA LEU A 164 -17.83 8.46 6.02
C LEU A 164 -19.29 8.94 5.93
N GLY A 165 -19.50 10.26 5.83
CA GLY A 165 -20.82 10.92 5.89
C GLY A 165 -21.51 11.14 4.54
N ASN A 166 -20.82 10.93 3.41
CA ASN A 166 -21.47 10.90 2.09
C ASN A 166 -22.13 9.52 1.89
N LYS A 167 -23.33 9.36 2.43
CA LYS A 167 -24.33 8.39 1.97
C LYS A 167 -25.48 9.14 1.31
#